data_AF-A0A0C4WY28-F1
#
_entry.id   AF-A0A0C4WY28-F1
#
_cell.length_a   1.000
_cell.length_b   1.000
_cell.length_c   1.000
_cell.angle_alpha   90.00
_cell.angle_beta   90.00
_cell.angle_gamma   90.00
#
_symmetry.space_group_name_H-M   'P 1'
#
loop_
_entity.id
_entity.type
_entity.pdbx_description
1 polymer ?
#
loop_
_entity_poly.entity_id
_entity_poly.type
_entity_poly.pdbx_seq_one_letter_code
_entity_poly.pdbx_strand_id
1 'polypeptide(L)'
;MFDGGHLLQAMALDIERFFNNSYRFRYRVYGSKNMSTAENGSPLAVYAQDVGLKEIENLKDACLILLIGCHEAAHALNRHNLIKSTSEINAIKDDISLEVFADFFGAKLFQTLVLIGRETRILFKRCGYKKLQTLYDDMGDALEILYRSYYQWGESSGRYESSLSRVGLCVAGVNSVLDRFLGVDPYRSFMIFEKLHKGTNLNDQRKPYLADKEIPHHAGMLMAKVQDGNSMFPGIYPEISYLLGGYSYITDAEEKQAYVRAKQAELRRYGIEIPE
;
A
#
# COMPACT_ATOMS: atom_id res chain seq x y z
N MET A 1 3.21 -26.72 5.41
CA MET A 1 3.82 -26.05 4.24
C MET A 1 2.67 -25.45 3.44
N PHE A 2 2.75 -24.17 3.10
CA PHE A 2 1.74 -23.49 2.27
C PHE A 2 2.45 -22.56 1.28
N ASP A 3 1.77 -22.20 0.20
CA ASP A 3 2.31 -21.37 -0.88
C ASP A 3 1.67 -19.97 -0.89
N GLY A 4 2.13 -19.13 -1.81
CA GLY A 4 1.60 -17.78 -1.99
C GLY A 4 0.11 -17.74 -2.32
N GLY A 5 -0.42 -18.72 -3.06
CA GLY A 5 -1.84 -18.83 -3.36
C GLY A 5 -2.70 -18.98 -2.10
N HIS A 6 -2.27 -19.81 -1.15
CA HIS A 6 -2.95 -19.93 0.14
C HIS A 6 -2.96 -18.60 0.91
N LEU A 7 -1.85 -17.85 0.88
CA LEU A 7 -1.77 -16.56 1.56
C LEU A 7 -2.65 -15.49 0.91
N LEU A 8 -2.66 -15.43 -0.43
CA LEU A 8 -3.48 -14.50 -1.19
C LEU A 8 -4.98 -14.81 -1.03
N GLN A 9 -5.34 -16.09 -0.92
CA GLN A 9 -6.72 -16.49 -0.62
C GLN A 9 -7.11 -16.11 0.82
N ALA A 10 -6.21 -16.24 1.79
CA ALA A 10 -6.45 -15.79 3.16
C ALA A 10 -6.62 -14.25 3.24
N MET A 11 -5.75 -13.52 2.54
CA MET A 11 -5.87 -12.07 2.35
C MET A 11 -7.24 -11.70 1.75
N ALA A 12 -7.66 -12.39 0.69
CA ALA A 12 -8.94 -12.14 0.05
C ALA A 12 -10.13 -12.31 1.01
N LEU A 13 -10.12 -13.39 1.79
CA LEU A 13 -11.16 -13.65 2.79
C LEU A 13 -11.21 -12.57 3.88
N ASP A 14 -10.05 -12.07 4.32
CA ASP A 14 -10.01 -11.00 5.31
C ASP A 14 -10.47 -9.66 4.71
N ILE A 15 -10.10 -9.34 3.45
CA ILE A 15 -10.61 -8.16 2.74
C ILE A 15 -12.13 -8.23 2.58
N GLU A 16 -12.70 -9.39 2.20
CA GLU A 16 -14.16 -9.56 2.12
C GLU A 16 -14.84 -9.25 3.46
N ARG A 17 -14.24 -9.67 4.58
CA ARG A 17 -14.76 -9.44 5.93
C ARG A 17 -14.63 -8.00 6.41
N PHE A 18 -13.84 -7.16 5.74
CA PHE A 18 -13.83 -5.72 6.01
C PHE A 18 -15.13 -5.04 5.57
N PHE A 19 -15.90 -5.68 4.68
CA PHE A 19 -17.19 -5.19 4.24
C PHE A 19 -18.32 -5.80 5.05
N ASN A 20 -19.39 -5.04 5.23
CA ASN A 20 -20.59 -5.53 5.85
C ASN A 20 -21.22 -6.65 5.01
N ASN A 21 -21.79 -7.65 5.67
CA ASN A 21 -22.33 -8.83 5.01
C ASN A 21 -23.46 -8.48 4.02
N SER A 22 -24.20 -7.39 4.27
CA SER A 22 -25.26 -6.90 3.37
C SER A 22 -24.74 -6.38 2.03
N TYR A 23 -23.51 -5.88 1.98
CA TYR A 23 -22.88 -5.34 0.78
C TYR A 23 -22.39 -6.46 -0.16
N ARG A 24 -22.28 -7.70 0.33
CA ARG A 24 -21.95 -8.91 -0.45
C ARG A 24 -20.68 -8.76 -1.31
N PHE A 25 -19.70 -8.02 -0.82
CA PHE A 25 -18.42 -7.88 -1.51
C PHE A 25 -17.73 -9.24 -1.65
N ARG A 26 -17.20 -9.50 -2.84
CA ARG A 26 -16.41 -10.70 -3.12
C ARG A 26 -15.11 -10.27 -3.76
N TYR A 27 -13.99 -10.62 -3.14
CA TYR A 27 -12.68 -10.34 -3.68
C TYR A 27 -12.08 -11.64 -4.17
N ARG A 28 -11.82 -11.70 -5.47
CA ARG A 28 -11.25 -12.89 -6.09
C ARG A 28 -9.76 -12.69 -6.30
N VAL A 29 -9.04 -13.79 -6.26
CA VAL A 29 -7.61 -13.84 -6.58
C VAL A 29 -7.38 -14.98 -7.57
N TYR A 30 -6.70 -14.71 -8.68
CA TYR A 30 -6.39 -15.73 -9.70
C TYR A 30 -4.92 -15.66 -10.13
N GLY A 31 -4.28 -16.82 -10.29
CA GLY A 31 -2.95 -16.91 -10.89
C GLY A 31 -3.01 -16.83 -12.42
N SER A 32 -2.23 -15.94 -13.03
CA SER A 32 -2.05 -15.83 -14.49
C SER A 32 -0.60 -16.06 -14.91
N LYS A 33 -0.38 -16.60 -16.11
CA LYS A 33 0.95 -16.98 -16.60
C LYS A 33 1.90 -15.80 -16.83
N ASN A 34 1.39 -14.58 -17.06
CA ASN A 34 2.20 -13.53 -17.66
C ASN A 34 2.35 -12.24 -16.83
N MET A 35 1.41 -11.87 -15.94
CA MET A 35 1.54 -10.70 -15.04
C MET A 35 0.38 -10.60 -14.04
N SER A 36 0.61 -9.88 -12.94
CA SER A 36 -0.43 -9.45 -12.00
C SER A 36 -1.18 -8.23 -12.56
N THR A 37 -2.52 -8.24 -12.51
CA THR A 37 -3.38 -7.12 -12.96
C THR A 37 -4.74 -7.12 -12.25
N ALA A 38 -5.41 -5.97 -12.14
CA ALA A 38 -6.83 -5.90 -11.76
C ALA A 38 -7.75 -6.00 -13.01
N GLU A 39 -8.84 -6.78 -12.97
CA GLU A 39 -9.77 -6.91 -14.11
C GLU A 39 -10.81 -5.77 -14.15
N ASN A 40 -11.16 -5.29 -15.35
CA ASN A 40 -12.12 -4.20 -15.59
C ASN A 40 -13.45 -4.37 -14.84
N GLY A 41 -13.75 -3.43 -13.93
CA GLY A 41 -15.03 -3.34 -13.21
C GLY A 41 -15.33 -4.48 -12.22
N SER A 42 -14.40 -5.42 -12.02
CA SER A 42 -14.55 -6.55 -11.11
C SER A 42 -13.61 -6.40 -9.91
N PRO A 43 -14.04 -6.71 -8.68
CA PRO A 43 -13.16 -6.82 -7.50
C PRO A 43 -12.28 -8.08 -7.58
N LEU A 44 -11.48 -8.15 -8.63
CA LEU A 44 -10.58 -9.25 -8.93
C LEU A 44 -9.16 -8.71 -9.03
N ALA A 45 -8.24 -9.30 -8.25
CA ALA A 45 -6.82 -9.22 -8.54
C ALA A 45 -6.33 -10.51 -9.18
N VAL A 46 -5.61 -10.35 -10.27
CA VAL A 46 -4.83 -11.39 -10.91
C VAL A 46 -3.40 -11.22 -10.41
N TYR A 47 -2.75 -12.31 -10.03
CA TYR A 47 -1.35 -12.32 -9.64
C TYR A 47 -0.56 -13.25 -10.56
N ALA A 48 0.74 -13.01 -10.73
CA ALA A 48 1.60 -13.88 -11.53
C ALA A 48 1.67 -15.30 -10.93
N GLN A 49 1.62 -16.33 -11.78
CA GLN A 49 1.48 -17.72 -11.32
C GLN A 49 2.64 -18.17 -10.42
N ASP A 50 3.85 -17.65 -10.66
CA ASP A 50 5.03 -17.87 -9.83
C ASP A 50 4.86 -17.32 -8.41
N VAL A 51 4.23 -16.16 -8.22
CA VAL A 51 3.84 -15.60 -6.91
C VAL A 51 2.90 -16.57 -6.19
N GLY A 52 1.95 -17.16 -6.92
CA GLY A 52 1.00 -18.14 -6.37
C GLY A 52 1.63 -19.44 -5.93
N LEU A 53 2.56 -19.95 -6.73
CA LEU A 53 3.20 -21.25 -6.52
C LEU A 53 4.44 -21.17 -5.64
N LYS A 54 4.93 -19.95 -5.33
CA LYS A 54 6.08 -19.76 -4.45
C LYS A 54 5.77 -20.34 -3.08
N GLU A 55 6.57 -21.32 -2.66
CA GLU A 55 6.52 -21.87 -1.32
C GLU A 55 6.91 -20.78 -0.29
N ILE A 56 6.16 -20.72 0.82
CA ILE A 56 6.42 -19.79 1.90
C ILE A 56 7.13 -20.53 3.03
N GLU A 57 8.44 -20.29 3.14
CA GLU A 57 9.29 -20.94 4.15
C GLU A 57 9.40 -20.12 5.44
N ASN A 58 9.31 -18.79 5.34
CA ASN A 58 9.57 -17.87 6.44
C ASN A 58 8.72 -16.58 6.33
N LEU A 59 8.83 -15.71 7.33
CA LEU A 59 8.04 -14.48 7.40
C LEU A 59 8.38 -13.50 6.28
N LYS A 60 9.65 -13.39 5.88
CA LYS A 60 10.05 -12.56 4.74
C LYS A 60 9.36 -12.99 3.44
N ASP A 61 9.27 -14.29 3.14
CA ASP A 61 8.53 -14.78 1.97
C ASP A 61 7.05 -14.42 2.05
N ALA A 62 6.44 -14.59 3.23
CA ALA A 62 5.04 -14.19 3.45
C ALA A 62 4.84 -12.67 3.28
N CYS A 63 5.77 -11.85 3.77
CA CYS A 63 5.75 -10.39 3.61
C CYS A 63 5.82 -10.00 2.13
N LEU A 64 6.73 -10.62 1.37
CA LEU A 64 6.90 -10.37 -0.06
C LEU A 64 5.60 -10.65 -0.84
N ILE A 65 5.02 -11.85 -0.65
CA ILE A 65 3.78 -12.23 -1.32
C ILE A 65 2.62 -11.30 -0.92
N LEU A 66 2.49 -11.00 0.38
CA LEU A 66 1.38 -10.16 0.84
C LEU A 66 1.51 -8.71 0.37
N LEU A 67 2.73 -8.16 0.28
CA LEU A 67 2.98 -6.83 -0.28
C LEU A 67 2.50 -6.72 -1.73
N ILE A 68 2.87 -7.70 -2.56
CA ILE A 68 2.41 -7.77 -3.96
C ILE A 68 0.89 -7.90 -4.00
N GLY A 69 0.32 -8.83 -3.23
CA GLY A 69 -1.13 -9.04 -3.20
C GLY A 69 -1.93 -7.80 -2.78
N CYS A 70 -1.42 -7.06 -1.79
CA CYS A 70 -2.07 -5.84 -1.31
C CYS A 70 -1.93 -4.67 -2.31
N HIS A 71 -0.82 -4.58 -3.03
CA HIS A 71 -0.65 -3.61 -4.11
C HIS A 71 -1.71 -3.84 -5.21
N GLU A 72 -1.88 -5.07 -5.69
CA GLU A 72 -2.92 -5.41 -6.67
C GLU A 72 -4.33 -5.19 -6.12
N ALA A 73 -4.54 -5.50 -4.83
CA ALA A 73 -5.81 -5.21 -4.16
C ALA A 73 -6.12 -3.72 -4.12
N ALA A 74 -5.11 -2.86 -3.98
CA ALA A 74 -5.29 -1.42 -4.02
C ALA A 74 -5.83 -0.96 -5.39
N HIS A 75 -5.29 -1.48 -6.49
CA HIS A 75 -5.81 -1.20 -7.84
C HIS A 75 -7.28 -1.62 -8.00
N ALA A 76 -7.62 -2.82 -7.53
CA ALA A 76 -8.97 -3.36 -7.64
C ALA A 76 -9.99 -2.59 -6.76
N LEU A 77 -9.67 -2.38 -5.49
CA LEU A 77 -10.56 -1.73 -4.52
C LEU A 77 -10.83 -0.26 -4.88
N ASN A 78 -9.82 0.43 -5.40
CA ASN A 78 -9.92 1.82 -5.80
C ASN A 78 -10.29 2.01 -7.27
N ARG A 79 -10.63 0.91 -7.96
CA ARG A 79 -11.12 0.91 -9.35
C ARG A 79 -10.22 1.75 -10.27
N HIS A 80 -8.90 1.58 -10.14
CA HIS A 80 -7.91 2.33 -10.94
C HIS A 80 -8.15 2.13 -12.45
N ASN A 81 -8.68 0.97 -12.83
CA ASN A 81 -9.12 0.63 -14.18
C ASN A 81 -10.24 1.52 -14.77
N LEU A 82 -11.02 2.25 -13.95
CA LEU A 82 -12.02 3.20 -14.44
C LEU A 82 -11.42 4.54 -14.87
N ILE A 83 -10.15 4.78 -14.53
CA ILE A 83 -9.44 5.99 -14.93
C ILE A 83 -8.95 5.79 -16.35
N LYS A 84 -9.71 6.32 -17.31
CA LYS A 84 -9.29 6.41 -18.70
C LYS A 84 -8.55 7.71 -18.90
N SER A 85 -7.27 7.62 -19.31
CA SER A 85 -6.52 8.81 -19.68
C SER A 85 -7.23 9.55 -20.82
N THR A 86 -7.50 10.84 -20.61
CA THR A 86 -8.19 11.69 -21.59
C THR A 86 -7.23 12.34 -22.60
N SER A 87 -5.91 12.19 -22.43
CA SER A 87 -4.88 12.67 -23.36
C SER A 87 -3.54 11.95 -23.16
N GLU A 88 -2.79 11.69 -24.24
CA GLU A 88 -1.49 10.99 -24.19
C GLU A 88 -0.47 11.65 -23.24
N ILE A 89 -0.53 12.99 -23.06
CA ILE A 89 0.36 13.75 -22.19
C ILE A 89 0.09 13.48 -20.70
N ASN A 90 -1.18 13.31 -20.31
CA ASN A 90 -1.54 13.03 -18.92
C ASN A 90 -1.49 11.54 -18.58
N ALA A 91 -1.46 10.65 -19.59
CA ALA A 91 -1.43 9.20 -19.39
C ALA A 91 -0.26 8.73 -18.52
N ILE A 92 0.95 9.23 -18.76
CA ILE A 92 2.14 8.81 -17.98
C ILE A 92 2.03 9.29 -16.53
N LYS A 93 1.57 10.53 -16.31
CA LYS A 93 1.40 11.06 -14.95
C LYS A 93 0.29 10.33 -14.19
N ASP A 94 -0.80 9.99 -14.88
CA ASP A 94 -1.87 9.18 -14.34
C ASP A 94 -1.34 7.81 -13.93
N ASP A 95 -0.66 7.08 -14.83
CA ASP A 95 -0.06 5.76 -14.55
C ASP A 95 0.85 5.81 -13.32
N ILE A 96 1.81 6.74 -13.28
CA ILE A 96 2.72 6.90 -12.12
C ILE A 96 1.93 7.14 -10.83
N SER A 97 0.89 7.98 -10.90
CA SER A 97 0.09 8.35 -9.72
C SER A 97 -0.74 7.18 -9.21
N LEU A 98 -1.25 6.33 -10.10
CA LEU A 98 -1.98 5.11 -9.73
C LEU A 98 -1.07 4.08 -9.06
N GLU A 99 0.14 3.89 -9.58
CA GLU A 99 1.14 2.99 -9.00
C GLU A 99 1.61 3.48 -7.62
N VAL A 100 1.92 4.77 -7.50
CA VAL A 100 2.30 5.42 -6.23
C VAL A 100 1.18 5.31 -5.20
N PHE A 101 -0.07 5.50 -5.63
CA PHE A 101 -1.21 5.28 -4.76
C PHE A 101 -1.33 3.82 -4.33
N ALA A 102 -1.13 2.87 -5.24
CA ALA A 102 -1.22 1.45 -4.95
C ALA A 102 -0.11 0.98 -4.00
N ASP A 103 1.12 1.49 -4.11
CA ASP A 103 2.19 1.22 -3.13
C ASP A 103 1.80 1.72 -1.74
N PHE A 104 1.33 2.98 -1.64
CA PHE A 104 0.91 3.58 -0.37
C PHE A 104 -0.29 2.83 0.24
N PHE A 105 -1.38 2.68 -0.51
CA PHE A 105 -2.62 2.07 -0.04
C PHE A 105 -2.47 0.56 0.17
N GLY A 106 -1.70 -0.12 -0.69
CA GLY A 106 -1.34 -1.53 -0.52
C GLY A 106 -0.59 -1.78 0.78
N ALA A 107 0.36 -0.92 1.14
CA ALA A 107 1.02 -1.03 2.44
C ALA A 107 0.08 -0.77 3.63
N LYS A 108 -0.95 0.07 3.47
CA LYS A 108 -2.01 0.22 4.49
C LYS A 108 -2.84 -1.04 4.63
N LEU A 109 -3.25 -1.65 3.53
CA LEU A 109 -3.96 -2.93 3.54
C LEU A 109 -3.11 -4.01 4.21
N PHE A 110 -1.84 -4.14 3.84
CA PHE A 110 -0.88 -5.04 4.46
C PHE A 110 -0.86 -4.87 5.98
N GLN A 111 -0.63 -3.64 6.45
CA GLN A 111 -0.51 -3.38 7.89
C GLN A 111 -1.84 -3.63 8.62
N THR A 112 -2.97 -3.31 7.99
CA THR A 112 -4.31 -3.59 8.52
C THR A 112 -4.55 -5.10 8.64
N LEU A 113 -4.26 -5.87 7.61
CA LEU A 113 -4.41 -7.33 7.59
C LEU A 113 -3.52 -8.00 8.66
N VAL A 114 -2.28 -7.54 8.84
CA VAL A 114 -1.38 -8.10 9.86
C VAL A 114 -1.84 -7.76 11.29
N LEU A 115 -2.52 -6.63 11.49
CA LEU A 115 -3.08 -6.25 12.80
C LEU A 115 -4.37 -6.99 13.12
N ILE A 116 -5.31 -7.03 12.17
CA ILE A 116 -6.70 -7.45 12.45
C ILE A 116 -7.24 -8.52 11.50
N GLY A 117 -6.60 -8.81 10.37
CA GLY A 117 -6.99 -9.90 9.46
C GLY A 117 -6.80 -11.26 10.11
N ARG A 118 -7.88 -12.02 10.27
CA ARG A 118 -7.85 -13.28 11.03
C ARG A 118 -7.08 -14.35 10.28
N GLU A 119 -7.40 -14.55 9.00
CA GLU A 119 -6.84 -15.64 8.20
C GLU A 119 -5.38 -15.35 7.85
N THR A 120 -5.05 -14.12 7.44
CA THR A 120 -3.69 -13.68 7.17
C THR A 120 -2.80 -13.83 8.41
N ARG A 121 -3.26 -13.42 9.59
CA ARG A 121 -2.46 -13.56 10.83
C ARG A 121 -2.19 -14.99 11.23
N ILE A 122 -3.10 -15.92 10.94
CA ILE A 122 -2.88 -17.35 11.20
C ILE A 122 -1.68 -17.84 10.40
N LEU A 123 -1.62 -17.49 9.10
CA LEU A 123 -0.51 -17.87 8.23
C LEU A 123 0.79 -17.17 8.61
N PHE A 124 0.75 -15.86 8.91
CA PHE A 124 1.93 -15.12 9.38
C PHE A 124 2.52 -15.71 10.65
N LYS A 125 1.69 -16.13 11.62
CA LYS A 125 2.16 -16.79 12.84
C LYS A 125 2.88 -18.12 12.55
N ARG A 126 2.41 -18.88 11.55
CA ARG A 126 3.09 -20.12 11.11
C ARG A 126 4.47 -19.85 10.52
N CYS A 127 4.66 -18.68 9.93
CA CYS A 127 5.94 -18.21 9.39
C CYS A 127 6.86 -17.57 10.44
N GLY A 128 6.48 -17.56 11.72
CA GLY A 128 7.31 -17.02 12.81
C GLY A 128 6.96 -15.59 13.23
N TYR A 129 5.85 -15.00 12.76
CA TYR A 129 5.38 -13.70 13.26
C TYR A 129 5.05 -13.77 14.76
N LYS A 130 5.83 -13.03 15.56
CA LYS A 130 5.68 -12.94 17.03
C LYS A 130 5.31 -11.55 17.51
N LYS A 131 5.95 -10.52 16.96
CA LYS A 131 5.79 -9.10 17.35
C LYS A 131 6.08 -8.18 16.17
N LEU A 132 5.56 -6.95 16.23
CA LEU A 132 5.72 -5.94 15.18
C LEU A 132 7.19 -5.67 14.81
N GLN A 133 8.09 -5.67 15.79
CA GLN A 133 9.51 -5.43 15.53
C GLN A 133 10.11 -6.46 14.55
N THR A 134 9.80 -7.74 14.74
CA THR A 134 10.27 -8.83 13.87
C THR A 134 9.60 -8.76 12.50
N LEU A 135 8.32 -8.40 12.45
CA LEU A 135 7.60 -8.15 11.19
C LEU A 135 8.32 -7.11 10.32
N TYR A 136 8.75 -6.00 10.90
CA TYR A 136 9.40 -4.94 10.13
C TYR A 136 10.81 -5.28 9.66
N ASP A 137 11.53 -6.14 10.37
CA ASP A 137 12.81 -6.67 9.87
C ASP A 137 12.59 -7.54 8.63
N ASP A 138 11.67 -8.51 8.70
CA ASP A 138 11.35 -9.40 7.58
C ASP A 138 10.66 -8.67 6.42
N MET A 139 9.83 -7.66 6.72
CA MET A 139 9.22 -6.79 5.71
C MET A 139 10.24 -5.90 5.01
N GLY A 140 11.25 -5.41 5.74
CA GLY A 140 12.36 -4.66 5.14
C GLY A 140 13.18 -5.51 4.17
N ASP A 141 13.49 -6.74 4.55
CA ASP A 141 14.17 -7.70 3.67
C ASP A 141 13.30 -8.04 2.43
N ALA A 142 11.97 -8.14 2.59
CA ALA A 142 11.06 -8.31 1.46
C ALA A 142 10.99 -7.08 0.53
N LEU A 143 10.99 -5.87 1.10
CA LEU A 143 11.03 -4.62 0.33
C LEU A 143 12.36 -4.42 -0.40
N GLU A 144 13.48 -4.89 0.16
CA GLU A 144 14.75 -4.92 -0.56
C GLU A 144 14.64 -5.76 -1.84
N ILE A 145 14.00 -6.92 -1.78
CA ILE A 145 13.76 -7.75 -2.97
C ILE A 145 12.93 -6.97 -3.98
N LEU A 146 11.80 -6.39 -3.57
CA LEU A 146 10.94 -5.58 -4.47
C LEU A 146 11.69 -4.41 -5.10
N TYR A 147 12.47 -3.70 -4.29
CA TYR A 147 13.33 -2.61 -4.73
C TYR A 147 14.25 -3.08 -5.86
N ARG A 148 15.05 -4.14 -5.63
CA ARG A 148 16.04 -4.62 -6.59
C ARG A 148 15.45 -5.26 -7.84
N SER A 149 14.37 -6.03 -7.71
CA SER A 149 13.86 -6.87 -8.81
C SER A 149 12.74 -6.24 -9.63
N TYR A 150 11.83 -5.50 -8.99
CA TYR A 150 10.66 -4.93 -9.68
C TYR A 150 10.80 -3.43 -9.88
N TYR A 151 11.16 -2.68 -8.84
CA TYR A 151 11.16 -1.23 -8.91
C TYR A 151 12.33 -0.70 -9.74
N GLN A 152 13.56 -1.14 -9.48
CA GLN A 152 14.75 -0.68 -10.21
C GLN A 152 14.69 -1.01 -11.70
N TRP A 153 14.09 -2.14 -12.06
CA TRP A 153 13.87 -2.51 -13.45
C TRP A 153 12.83 -1.60 -14.12
N GLY A 154 11.72 -1.32 -13.43
CA GLY A 154 10.64 -0.47 -13.92
C GLY A 154 11.03 1.01 -14.13
N GLU A 155 11.95 1.55 -13.33
CA GLU A 155 12.42 2.94 -13.42
C GLU A 155 12.83 3.36 -14.84
N SER A 156 13.47 2.45 -15.59
CA SER A 156 13.99 2.71 -16.93
C SER A 156 12.90 3.03 -17.96
N SER A 157 11.64 2.65 -17.70
CA SER A 157 10.52 2.86 -18.62
C SER A 157 9.94 4.28 -18.58
N GLY A 158 10.31 5.10 -17.59
CA GLY A 158 9.72 6.43 -17.37
C GLY A 158 8.27 6.42 -16.87
N ARG A 159 7.64 5.24 -16.73
CA ARG A 159 6.25 5.07 -16.26
C ARG A 159 6.11 4.83 -14.75
N TYR A 160 7.22 4.84 -14.04
CA TYR A 160 7.24 4.61 -12.59
C TYR A 160 8.00 5.70 -11.87
N GLU A 161 7.61 5.93 -10.62
CA GLU A 161 8.35 6.76 -9.69
C GLU A 161 9.67 6.07 -9.29
N SER A 162 10.62 6.81 -8.68
CA SER A 162 11.86 6.20 -8.19
C SER A 162 11.54 5.04 -7.22
N SER A 163 12.33 3.98 -7.31
CA SER A 163 12.27 2.80 -6.45
C SER A 163 12.37 3.18 -4.99
N LEU A 164 13.18 4.21 -4.69
CA LEU A 164 13.33 4.74 -3.34
C LEU A 164 12.02 5.38 -2.86
N SER A 165 11.36 6.18 -3.70
CA SER A 165 10.04 6.74 -3.42
C SER A 165 9.00 5.65 -3.21
N ARG A 166 9.00 4.60 -4.04
CA ARG A 166 8.04 3.48 -3.93
C ARG A 166 8.15 2.77 -2.59
N VAL A 167 9.37 2.47 -2.13
CA VAL A 167 9.60 1.96 -0.77
C VAL A 167 9.16 2.97 0.30
N GLY A 168 9.47 4.24 0.10
CA GLY A 168 9.06 5.32 1.00
C GLY A 168 7.54 5.49 1.13
N LEU A 169 6.79 5.23 0.06
CA LEU A 169 5.33 5.20 0.07
C LEU A 169 4.81 4.00 0.86
N CYS A 170 5.46 2.84 0.78
CA CYS A 170 5.15 1.70 1.66
C CYS A 170 5.39 2.06 3.13
N VAL A 171 6.50 2.75 3.45
CA VAL A 171 6.77 3.27 4.81
C VAL A 171 5.67 4.21 5.28
N ALA A 172 5.29 5.18 4.44
CA ALA A 172 4.22 6.12 4.75
C ALA A 172 2.88 5.41 4.98
N GLY A 173 2.56 4.39 4.17
CA GLY A 173 1.37 3.57 4.30
C GLY A 173 1.33 2.85 5.65
N VAL A 174 2.39 2.13 6.01
CA VAL A 174 2.53 1.44 7.30
C VAL A 174 2.36 2.41 8.47
N ASN A 175 3.12 3.51 8.49
CA ASN A 175 3.05 4.49 9.57
C ASN A 175 1.64 5.11 9.68
N SER A 176 0.96 5.37 8.55
CA SER A 176 -0.37 5.96 8.58
C SER A 176 -1.43 5.09 9.28
N VAL A 177 -1.30 3.75 9.21
CA VAL A 177 -2.18 2.82 9.93
C VAL A 177 -1.81 2.77 11.41
N LEU A 178 -0.51 2.71 11.73
CA LEU A 178 -0.05 2.65 13.11
C LEU A 178 -0.34 3.93 13.88
N ASP A 179 -0.22 5.10 13.26
CA ASP A 179 -0.58 6.38 13.87
C ASP A 179 -2.06 6.41 14.27
N ARG A 180 -2.92 5.79 13.45
CA ARG A 180 -4.35 5.66 13.75
C ARG A 180 -4.65 4.61 14.80
N PHE A 181 -3.90 3.51 14.81
CA PHE A 181 -4.13 2.36 15.68
C PHE A 181 -3.52 2.52 17.08
N LEU A 182 -2.34 3.13 17.18
CA LEU A 182 -1.53 3.24 18.41
C LEU A 182 -1.31 4.69 18.84
N GLY A 183 -1.78 5.67 18.07
CA GLY A 183 -1.39 7.07 18.24
C GLY A 183 -0.05 7.38 17.56
N VAL A 184 0.23 8.67 17.40
CA VAL A 184 1.40 9.19 16.69
C VAL A 184 2.63 9.04 17.56
N ASP A 185 3.70 8.50 16.99
CA ASP A 185 4.99 8.33 17.65
C ASP A 185 6.13 8.53 16.64
N PRO A 186 6.83 9.69 16.67
CA PRO A 186 7.91 9.98 15.73
C PRO A 186 9.08 8.99 15.82
N TYR A 187 9.36 8.48 17.02
CA TYR A 187 10.43 7.50 17.20
C TYR A 187 10.07 6.18 16.53
N ARG A 188 8.85 5.68 16.75
CA ARG A 188 8.35 4.50 16.03
C ARG A 188 8.38 4.72 14.51
N SER A 189 7.93 5.88 14.05
CA SER A 189 7.90 6.20 12.61
C SER A 189 9.30 6.17 11.99
N PHE A 190 10.30 6.70 12.70
CA PHE A 190 11.70 6.64 12.28
C PHE A 190 12.26 5.20 12.30
N MET A 191 11.97 4.43 13.35
CA MET A 191 12.41 3.03 13.43
C MET A 191 11.82 2.18 12.29
N ILE A 192 10.57 2.44 11.89
CA ILE A 192 9.95 1.77 10.74
C ILE A 192 10.61 2.21 9.45
N PHE A 193 10.86 3.51 9.27
CA PHE A 193 11.60 4.02 8.12
C PHE A 193 12.96 3.31 7.98
N GLU A 194 13.76 3.26 9.05
CA GLU A 194 15.07 2.61 9.05
C GLU A 194 14.96 1.12 8.68
N LYS A 195 14.05 0.38 9.33
CA LYS A 195 13.89 -1.06 9.09
C LYS A 195 13.44 -1.38 7.67
N LEU A 196 12.47 -0.63 7.14
CA LEU A 196 11.92 -0.90 5.81
C LEU A 196 12.86 -0.40 4.70
N HIS A 197 13.76 0.54 4.98
CA HIS A 197 14.83 0.96 4.08
C HIS A 197 16.16 0.21 4.25
N LYS A 198 16.25 -0.75 5.17
CA LYS A 198 17.49 -1.48 5.56
C LYS A 198 18.33 -1.96 4.37
N GLY A 199 17.69 -2.45 3.30
CA GLY A 199 18.35 -2.96 2.10
C GLY A 199 18.34 -2.02 0.89
N THR A 200 17.75 -0.83 1.02
CA THR A 200 17.69 0.15 -0.06
C THR A 200 18.93 1.04 -0.05
N ASN A 201 19.34 1.54 -1.22
CA ASN A 201 20.37 2.57 -1.28
C ASN A 201 19.71 3.94 -1.14
N LEU A 202 19.69 4.50 0.08
CA LEU A 202 19.13 5.84 0.34
C LEU A 202 19.85 6.96 -0.44
N ASN A 203 21.10 6.71 -0.86
CA ASN A 203 21.90 7.65 -1.66
C ASN A 203 21.80 7.37 -3.17
N ASP A 204 20.81 6.59 -3.59
CA ASP A 204 20.58 6.30 -5.01
C ASP A 204 20.19 7.57 -5.77
N GLN A 205 21.10 8.05 -6.62
CA GLN A 205 20.91 9.27 -7.40
C GLN A 205 20.29 9.03 -8.78
N ARG A 206 19.90 7.79 -9.13
CA ARG A 206 19.35 7.47 -10.46
C ARG A 206 18.07 8.25 -10.75
N LYS A 207 17.21 8.40 -9.74
CA LYS A 207 16.04 9.30 -9.75
C LYS A 207 15.81 9.83 -8.32
N PRO A 208 15.62 11.15 -8.11
CA PRO A 208 15.40 11.71 -6.78
C PRO A 208 14.19 11.10 -6.07
N TYR A 209 14.26 11.04 -4.73
CA TYR A 209 13.12 10.68 -3.89
C TYR A 209 11.98 11.67 -4.08
N LEU A 210 10.80 11.17 -4.46
CA LEU A 210 9.62 11.92 -4.89
C LEU A 210 10.00 13.07 -5.85
N ALA A 211 10.62 12.72 -6.98
CA ALA A 211 11.13 13.67 -7.96
C ALA A 211 10.06 14.66 -8.44
N ASP A 212 8.81 14.21 -8.59
CA ASP A 212 7.64 15.07 -8.79
C ASP A 212 6.77 15.07 -7.53
N LYS A 213 6.87 16.16 -6.77
CA LYS A 213 6.10 16.38 -5.52
C LYS A 213 4.59 16.48 -5.77
N GLU A 214 4.16 16.70 -7.01
CA GLU A 214 2.74 16.76 -7.37
C GLU A 214 2.13 15.38 -7.57
N ILE A 215 2.92 14.30 -7.71
CA ILE A 215 2.39 12.95 -7.95
C ILE A 215 1.44 12.48 -6.83
N PRO A 216 1.79 12.60 -5.52
CA PRO A 216 0.84 12.26 -4.47
C PRO A 216 -0.43 13.11 -4.49
N HIS A 217 -0.33 14.38 -4.88
CA HIS A 217 -1.49 15.25 -5.00
C HIS A 217 -2.39 14.83 -6.16
N HIS A 218 -1.80 14.55 -7.32
CA HIS A 218 -2.46 14.08 -8.53
C HIS A 218 -3.16 12.74 -8.29
N ALA A 219 -2.49 11.80 -7.60
CA ALA A 219 -3.10 10.55 -7.15
C ALA A 219 -4.38 10.79 -6.34
N GLY A 220 -4.36 11.70 -5.37
CA GLY A 220 -5.54 12.07 -4.60
C GLY A 220 -6.68 12.64 -5.47
N MET A 221 -6.36 13.47 -6.47
CA MET A 221 -7.34 13.99 -7.42
C MET A 221 -7.97 12.89 -8.27
N LEU A 222 -7.17 11.94 -8.74
CA LEU A 222 -7.67 10.79 -9.49
C LEU A 222 -8.61 9.92 -8.65
N MET A 223 -8.24 9.65 -7.39
CA MET A 223 -9.08 8.87 -6.49
C MET A 223 -10.39 9.58 -6.15
N ALA A 224 -10.37 10.91 -5.96
CA ALA A 224 -11.57 11.71 -5.77
C ALA A 224 -12.51 11.67 -6.99
N LYS A 225 -11.96 11.65 -8.21
CA LYS A 225 -12.75 11.48 -9.45
C LYS A 225 -13.43 10.12 -9.51
N VAL A 226 -12.74 9.04 -9.13
CA VAL A 226 -13.32 7.69 -9.13
C VAL A 226 -14.39 7.52 -8.06
N GLN A 227 -14.21 8.17 -6.91
CA GLN A 227 -15.17 8.19 -5.82
C GLN A 227 -16.49 8.87 -6.23
N ASP A 228 -16.43 9.92 -7.05
CA ASP A 228 -17.59 10.67 -7.58
C ASP A 228 -18.62 11.03 -6.49
N GLY A 229 -18.14 11.59 -5.38
CA GLY A 229 -18.98 12.00 -4.24
C GLY A 229 -19.51 10.86 -3.35
N ASN A 230 -19.25 9.60 -3.67
CA ASN A 230 -19.66 8.44 -2.86
C ASN A 230 -18.66 8.12 -1.75
N SER A 231 -18.88 7.10 -0.92
CA SER A 231 -17.84 6.61 -0.02
C SER A 231 -16.66 6.02 -0.81
N MET A 232 -15.44 6.22 -0.32
CA MET A 232 -14.21 5.55 -0.78
C MET A 232 -14.40 4.02 -0.84
N PHE A 233 -15.02 3.46 0.19
CA PHE A 233 -15.35 2.03 0.28
C PHE A 233 -16.80 1.88 0.76
N PRO A 234 -17.79 1.90 -0.15
CA PRO A 234 -19.18 1.70 0.24
C PRO A 234 -19.33 0.35 0.94
N GLY A 235 -20.00 0.35 2.08
CA GLY A 235 -20.25 -0.86 2.87
C GLY A 235 -19.09 -1.38 3.70
N ILE A 236 -17.91 -0.73 3.70
CA ILE A 236 -16.83 -1.11 4.63
C ILE A 236 -17.23 -0.78 6.08
N TYR A 237 -16.76 -1.57 7.05
CA TYR A 237 -16.96 -1.24 8.46
C TYR A 237 -16.21 0.04 8.86
N PRO A 238 -16.82 0.90 9.72
CA PRO A 238 -16.24 2.18 10.14
C PRO A 238 -14.81 2.12 10.66
N GLU A 239 -14.50 1.15 11.50
CA GLU A 239 -13.19 0.95 12.10
C GLU A 239 -12.13 0.62 11.05
N ILE A 240 -12.50 -0.12 10.00
CA ILE A 240 -11.60 -0.44 8.90
C ILE A 240 -11.41 0.78 8.01
N SER A 241 -12.50 1.49 7.68
CA SER A 241 -12.43 2.75 6.95
C SER A 241 -11.48 3.72 7.63
N TYR A 242 -11.61 3.89 8.95
CA TYR A 242 -10.73 4.74 9.74
C TYR A 242 -9.26 4.36 9.53
N LEU A 243 -8.88 3.09 9.70
CA LEU A 243 -7.51 2.62 9.48
C LEU A 243 -7.01 2.84 8.04
N LEU A 244 -7.89 2.62 7.06
CA LEU A 244 -7.58 2.79 5.64
C LEU A 244 -7.61 4.25 5.17
N GLY A 245 -7.84 5.22 6.06
CA GLY A 245 -7.69 6.65 5.77
C GLY A 245 -8.97 7.47 5.77
N GLY A 246 -10.12 6.87 6.12
CA GLY A 246 -11.41 7.53 6.21
C GLY A 246 -12.36 7.14 5.07
N TYR A 247 -13.45 7.89 4.95
CA TYR A 247 -14.56 7.59 4.04
C TYR A 247 -14.47 8.32 2.70
N SER A 248 -13.53 9.26 2.54
CA SER A 248 -13.49 10.14 1.38
C SER A 248 -12.07 10.54 1.00
N TYR A 249 -11.80 10.57 -0.31
CA TYR A 249 -10.65 11.24 -0.92
C TYR A 249 -10.91 12.72 -1.18
N ILE A 250 -12.18 13.12 -1.28
CA ILE A 250 -12.57 14.52 -1.30
C ILE A 250 -12.31 15.07 0.11
N THR A 251 -11.30 15.92 0.20
CA THR A 251 -10.93 16.66 1.41
C THR A 251 -10.90 18.12 1.06
N ASP A 252 -11.50 18.95 1.91
CA ASP A 252 -11.44 20.39 1.73
C ASP A 252 -9.98 20.88 1.86
N ALA A 253 -9.60 21.87 1.05
CA ALA A 253 -8.23 22.35 1.02
C ALA A 253 -7.82 22.96 2.37
N GLU A 254 -8.74 23.63 3.06
CA GLU A 254 -8.49 24.18 4.39
C GLU A 254 -8.36 23.07 5.43
N GLU A 255 -9.20 22.03 5.38
CA GLU A 255 -9.09 20.86 6.26
C GLU A 255 -7.74 20.15 6.09
N LYS A 256 -7.30 19.95 4.83
CA LYS A 256 -6.00 19.35 4.53
C LYS A 256 -4.86 20.20 5.09
N GLN A 257 -4.90 21.52 4.89
CA GLN A 257 -3.90 22.42 5.47
C GLN A 257 -3.96 22.45 6.99
N ALA A 258 -5.15 22.41 7.60
CA ALA A 258 -5.30 22.34 9.04
C ALA A 258 -4.69 21.06 9.61
N TYR A 259 -4.90 19.92 8.95
CA TYR A 259 -4.25 18.66 9.32
C TYR A 259 -2.72 18.75 9.19
N VAL A 260 -2.20 19.29 8.08
CA VAL A 260 -0.75 19.48 7.90
C VAL A 260 -0.17 20.39 8.98
N ARG A 261 -0.80 21.53 9.26
CA ARG A 261 -0.38 22.45 10.33
C ARG A 261 -0.41 21.79 11.70
N ALA A 262 -1.46 21.01 12.00
CA ALA A 262 -1.57 20.27 13.25
C ALA A 262 -0.43 19.24 13.39
N LYS A 263 -0.10 18.52 12.31
CA LYS A 263 1.02 17.57 12.29
C LYS A 263 2.38 18.23 12.40
N GLN A 264 2.59 19.34 11.72
CA GLN A 264 3.82 20.13 11.85
C GLN A 264 3.99 20.65 13.28
N ALA A 265 2.91 21.16 13.89
CA ALA A 265 2.93 21.60 15.29
C ALA A 265 3.21 20.44 16.25
N GLU A 266 2.64 19.26 16.02
CA GLU A 266 2.90 18.04 16.79
C GLU A 266 4.39 17.65 16.70
N LEU A 267 4.95 17.59 15.49
CA LEU A 267 6.36 17.27 15.27
C LEU A 267 7.31 18.31 15.89
N ARG A 268 6.98 19.60 15.83
CA ARG A 268 7.72 20.67 16.53
C ARG A 268 7.73 20.48 18.05
N ARG A 269 6.66 19.94 18.65
CA ARG A 269 6.66 19.61 20.10
C ARG A 269 7.65 18.50 20.45
N TYR A 270 8.02 17.65 19.48
CA TYR A 270 9.07 16.65 19.62
C TYR A 270 10.46 17.19 19.27
N GLY A 271 10.62 18.50 19.04
CA GLY A 271 11.89 19.12 18.67
C GLY A 271 12.33 18.85 17.23
N ILE A 272 11.42 18.40 16.37
CA ILE A 272 11.71 18.14 14.95
C ILE A 272 11.40 19.40 14.15
N GLU A 273 12.44 19.98 13.55
CA GLU A 273 12.28 21.06 12.57
C GLU A 273 11.92 20.46 11.21
N ILE A 274 10.86 20.98 10.61
CA ILE A 274 10.42 20.61 9.27
C ILE A 274 10.77 21.78 8.35
N PRO A 275 11.62 21.56 7.31
CA PRO A 275 11.89 22.57 6.31
C PRO A 275 10.58 23.04 5.66
N GLU A 276 10.48 24.35 5.40
CA GLU A 276 9.34 24.93 4.68
C GLU A 276 9.20 24.40 3.25
#